data_AF-A0A1Y2BWP1-F1
#
_entry.id   AF-A0A1Y2BWP1-F1
#
_cell.length_a   1.000
_cell.length_b   1.000
_cell.length_c   1.000
_cell.angle_alpha   90.00
_cell.angle_beta   90.00
_cell.angle_gamma   90.00
#
_symmetry.space_group_name_H-M   'P 1'
#
loop_
_entity.id
_entity.type
_entity.pdbx_description
1 polymer ?
#
loop_
_entity_poly.entity_id
_entity_poly.type
_entity_poly.pdbx_seq_one_letter_code
_entity_poly.pdbx_strand_id
1 'polypeptide(L)'
;MASSSSLLSWDQLRALCDPEPDKVNGPANVQSYLRLFGQPESSVEVTFYRDLFFWCPYCEKVTLFLEEKRIPYRVRKVTMFCYGEKEAWYKKLEPSGMLPALSLAKYGPLEFGMTDSTVIPLRKLERRLFSAWCQWLCYPSSSKADEDRRAATFTSIAQQVEGALSVTPGPYFLPTFSIADVVFIPYVERMRASFEWFDALWTREVYRGLASDFFTHVHDLPPQMGGCYVSANGDGSKERQLVNRGPWNAVPQFSPQETLDEWKKEALRRCVRHKDAIVAVNADTDKARFDAAFRFVLGGLVGHQGGAPPAGSALGLRHLRNQISIPRDMSVGAGVVMRQALEDAAALDSDLQPPALPVKHRRDQDARPFQKL
;
A
#
# COMPACT_ATOMS: atom_id res chain seq x y z
N MET A 1 -37.92 -23.24 5.33
CA MET A 1 -37.70 -22.33 4.19
C MET A 1 -36.79 -21.22 4.69
N ALA A 2 -35.50 -21.27 4.38
CA ALA A 2 -34.60 -20.17 4.73
C ALA A 2 -35.01 -18.96 3.88
N SER A 3 -35.37 -17.85 4.52
CA SER A 3 -35.64 -16.59 3.85
C SER A 3 -34.43 -16.23 2.99
N SER A 4 -34.60 -16.21 1.66
CA SER A 4 -33.60 -15.63 0.77
C SER A 4 -33.51 -14.16 1.13
N SER A 5 -32.49 -13.76 1.91
CA SER A 5 -32.32 -12.34 2.18
C SER A 5 -32.04 -11.67 0.83
N SER A 6 -32.95 -10.79 0.42
CA SER A 6 -32.80 -10.04 -0.83
C SER A 6 -31.48 -9.28 -0.77
N LEU A 7 -30.72 -9.28 -1.88
CA LEU A 7 -29.50 -8.47 -2.00
C LEU A 7 -29.78 -7.02 -1.61
N LEU A 8 -28.92 -6.43 -0.79
CA LEU A 8 -29.03 -5.00 -0.46
C LEU A 8 -28.91 -4.17 -1.75
N SER A 9 -29.72 -3.12 -1.84
CA SER A 9 -29.58 -2.08 -2.86
C SER A 9 -28.39 -1.17 -2.55
N TRP A 10 -27.94 -0.41 -3.56
CA TRP A 10 -26.89 0.58 -3.36
C TRP A 10 -27.26 1.67 -2.35
N ASP A 11 -28.54 2.05 -2.27
CA ASP A 11 -29.01 3.04 -1.30
C ASP A 11 -28.99 2.50 0.13
N GLN A 12 -29.35 1.22 0.32
CA GLN A 12 -29.22 0.54 1.61
C GLN A 12 -27.74 0.42 2.02
N LEU A 13 -26.84 0.03 1.12
CA LEU A 13 -25.40 -0.02 1.41
C LEU A 13 -24.82 1.36 1.72
N ARG A 14 -25.28 2.41 1.01
CA ARG A 14 -24.89 3.80 1.28
C ARG A 14 -25.36 4.29 2.63
N ALA A 15 -26.57 3.93 3.05
CA ALA A 15 -27.12 4.28 4.36
C ALA A 15 -26.33 3.64 5.53
N LEU A 16 -25.57 2.57 5.28
CA LEU A 16 -24.70 1.91 6.25
C LEU A 16 -23.26 2.46 6.27
N CYS A 17 -22.92 3.39 5.37
CA CYS A 17 -21.58 3.97 5.30
C CYS A 17 -21.39 5.07 6.34
N ASP A 18 -20.29 5.00 7.08
CA ASP A 18 -19.82 6.13 7.88
C ASP A 18 -19.42 7.32 7.00
N PRO A 19 -19.43 8.55 7.55
CA PRO A 19 -18.88 9.72 6.87
C PRO A 19 -17.43 9.52 6.41
N GLU A 20 -17.01 10.33 5.44
CA GLU A 20 -15.60 10.40 5.06
C GLU A 20 -14.77 11.00 6.22
N PRO A 21 -13.57 10.45 6.49
CA PRO A 21 -12.72 10.95 7.55
C PRO A 21 -12.18 12.34 7.19
N ASP A 22 -11.80 13.13 8.21
CA ASP A 22 -11.13 14.40 7.99
C ASP A 22 -9.72 14.16 7.41
N LYS A 23 -9.59 14.38 6.10
CA LYS A 23 -8.33 14.26 5.37
C LYS A 23 -7.43 15.49 5.54
N VAL A 24 -7.94 16.58 6.09
CA VAL A 24 -7.22 17.85 6.23
C VAL A 24 -6.55 17.95 7.60
N ASN A 25 -7.24 17.60 8.68
CA ASN A 25 -6.71 17.68 10.05
C ASN A 25 -6.68 16.35 10.80
N GLY A 26 -7.39 15.33 10.32
CA GLY A 26 -7.42 14.01 10.95
C GLY A 26 -6.12 13.22 10.75
N PRO A 27 -6.15 11.90 11.01
CA PRO A 27 -4.99 11.02 10.83
C PRO A 27 -4.34 11.10 9.44
N ALA A 28 -3.08 10.68 9.34
CA ALA A 28 -2.38 10.62 8.07
C ALA A 28 -3.18 9.81 7.05
N ASN A 29 -3.30 10.32 5.83
CA ASN A 29 -4.12 9.70 4.80
C ASN A 29 -3.57 9.99 3.40
N VAL A 30 -3.20 8.93 2.67
CA VAL A 30 -2.66 9.02 1.30
C VAL A 30 -3.66 9.62 0.31
N GLN A 31 -4.95 9.71 0.62
CA GLN A 31 -5.92 10.33 -0.28
C GLN A 31 -5.93 11.85 -0.18
N SER A 32 -5.30 12.44 0.83
CA SER A 32 -5.29 13.88 1.09
C SER A 32 -4.63 14.69 -0.03
N TYR A 33 -5.19 15.88 -0.30
CA TYR A 33 -4.63 16.90 -1.19
C TYR A 33 -4.18 18.16 -0.42
N LEU A 34 -4.57 18.28 0.84
CA LEU A 34 -4.24 19.37 1.75
C LEU A 34 -4.15 18.79 3.16
N ARG A 35 -3.14 19.21 3.92
CA ARG A 35 -2.92 18.86 5.32
C ARG A 35 -2.63 20.12 6.10
N LEU A 36 -3.41 20.38 7.15
CA LEU A 36 -3.35 21.61 7.93
C LEU A 36 -3.03 21.38 9.40
N PHE A 37 -3.38 20.22 9.97
CA PHE A 37 -3.13 19.91 11.38
C PHE A 37 -3.74 20.96 12.34
N GLY A 38 -4.92 21.48 12.00
CA GLY A 38 -5.61 22.53 12.76
C GLY A 38 -5.10 23.95 12.50
N GLN A 39 -4.09 24.14 11.64
CA GLN A 39 -3.56 25.45 11.28
C GLN A 39 -4.37 26.10 10.14
N PRO A 40 -4.35 27.44 9.98
CA PRO A 40 -5.03 28.09 8.86
C PRO A 40 -4.37 27.76 7.52
N GLU A 41 -5.14 27.72 6.42
CA GLU A 41 -4.59 27.44 5.09
C GLU A 41 -3.51 28.46 4.64
N SER A 42 -3.50 29.66 5.21
CA SER A 42 -2.46 30.67 5.00
C SER A 42 -1.07 30.26 5.52
N SER A 43 -0.97 29.25 6.39
CA SER A 43 0.33 28.72 6.84
C SER A 43 0.94 27.69 5.88
N VAL A 44 0.23 27.35 4.79
CA VAL A 44 0.71 26.35 3.82
C VAL A 44 1.74 26.97 2.88
N GLU A 45 3.00 26.61 3.10
CA GLU A 45 4.11 27.08 2.27
C GLU A 45 4.80 25.94 1.47
N VAL A 46 4.34 24.70 1.65
CA VAL A 46 4.84 23.52 0.92
C VAL A 46 3.81 23.06 -0.10
N THR A 47 4.25 22.94 -1.35
CA THR A 47 3.57 22.09 -2.34
C THR A 47 4.42 20.85 -2.57
N PHE A 48 3.88 19.71 -2.21
CA PHE A 48 4.51 18.40 -2.31
C PHE A 48 4.02 17.67 -3.56
N TYR A 49 4.91 17.49 -4.53
CA TYR A 49 4.64 16.67 -5.71
C TYR A 49 5.06 15.24 -5.45
N ARG A 50 4.10 14.31 -5.51
CA ARG A 50 4.31 12.89 -5.18
C ARG A 50 3.50 11.97 -6.06
N ASP A 51 3.85 10.69 -6.08
CA ASP A 51 3.21 9.74 -7.00
C ASP A 51 1.76 9.46 -6.63
N LEU A 52 0.87 9.23 -7.59
CA LEU A 52 -0.57 9.09 -7.34
C LEU A 52 -0.92 7.90 -6.43
N PHE A 53 -0.24 6.76 -6.57
CA PHE A 53 -0.58 5.50 -5.89
C PHE A 53 0.12 5.32 -4.55
N PHE A 54 1.09 6.18 -4.25
CA PHE A 54 1.95 6.10 -3.06
C PHE A 54 2.86 4.87 -3.05
N TRP A 55 3.31 4.47 -4.25
CA TRP A 55 4.25 3.36 -4.43
C TRP A 55 5.70 3.81 -4.32
N CYS A 56 5.97 5.11 -4.53
CA CYS A 56 7.32 5.63 -4.51
C CYS A 56 7.86 5.67 -3.07
N PRO A 57 8.91 4.89 -2.74
CA PRO A 57 9.46 4.86 -1.38
C PRO A 57 10.01 6.22 -0.96
N TYR A 58 10.48 7.04 -1.91
CA TYR A 58 10.97 8.38 -1.61
C TYR A 58 9.84 9.35 -1.26
N CYS A 59 8.67 9.21 -1.89
CA CYS A 59 7.48 10.01 -1.53
C CYS A 59 7.00 9.64 -0.12
N GLU A 60 7.07 8.36 0.24
CA GLU A 60 6.77 7.88 1.59
C GLU A 60 7.67 8.52 2.65
N LYS A 61 9.00 8.57 2.45
CA LYS A 61 9.93 9.25 3.37
C LYS A 61 9.55 10.71 3.63
N VAL A 62 9.23 11.44 2.56
CA VAL A 62 8.85 12.86 2.67
C VAL A 62 7.51 13.02 3.39
N THR A 63 6.55 12.12 3.13
CA THR A 63 5.24 12.15 3.79
C THR A 63 5.38 11.89 5.28
N LEU A 64 6.15 10.87 5.67
CA LEU A 64 6.49 10.59 7.07
C LEU A 64 7.10 11.83 7.74
N PHE A 65 8.09 12.45 7.10
CA PHE A 65 8.71 13.67 7.64
C PHE A 65 7.70 14.82 7.82
N LEU A 66 6.85 15.10 6.83
CA LEU A 66 5.87 16.19 6.89
C LEU A 66 4.78 15.95 7.96
N GLU A 67 4.24 14.73 8.01
CA GLU A 67 3.18 14.34 8.95
C GLU A 67 3.69 14.28 10.39
N GLU A 68 4.87 13.71 10.63
CA GLU A 68 5.46 13.62 11.97
C GLU A 68 5.82 14.99 12.54
N LYS A 69 6.26 15.90 11.67
CA LYS A 69 6.52 17.30 12.03
C LYS A 69 5.26 18.17 12.02
N ARG A 70 4.11 17.63 11.62
CA ARG A 70 2.83 18.37 11.49
C ARG A 70 2.98 19.66 10.67
N ILE A 71 3.77 19.62 9.59
CA ILE A 71 4.03 20.78 8.71
C ILE A 71 2.89 20.91 7.71
N PRO A 72 2.13 22.02 7.65
CA PRO A 72 1.05 22.17 6.67
C PRO A 72 1.53 22.12 5.22
N TYR A 73 0.85 21.34 4.36
CA TYR A 73 1.25 21.14 2.97
C TYR A 73 0.08 20.85 2.03
N ARG A 74 0.23 21.27 0.76
CA ARG A 74 -0.62 20.83 -0.36
C ARG A 74 0.06 19.69 -1.10
N VAL A 75 -0.73 18.77 -1.64
CA VAL A 75 -0.25 17.65 -2.45
C VAL A 75 -0.69 17.81 -3.89
N ARG A 76 0.25 17.63 -4.81
CA ARG A 76 -0.01 17.51 -6.25
C ARG A 76 0.39 16.10 -6.67
N LYS A 77 -0.60 15.28 -6.98
CA LYS A 77 -0.38 13.87 -7.33
C LYS A 77 -0.01 13.73 -8.80
N VAL A 78 0.98 12.91 -9.07
CA VAL A 78 1.62 12.76 -10.40
C VAL A 78 1.70 11.29 -10.75
N THR A 79 1.40 10.94 -11.99
CA THR A 79 1.43 9.55 -12.46
C THR A 79 2.87 9.05 -12.61
N MET A 80 3.17 7.80 -12.19
CA MET A 80 4.46 7.14 -12.48
C MET A 80 4.40 6.34 -13.78
N PHE A 81 5.55 6.19 -14.43
CA PHE A 81 5.67 5.47 -15.70
C PHE A 81 5.22 4.01 -15.64
N CYS A 82 5.37 3.37 -14.47
CA CYS A 82 4.98 1.98 -14.28
C CYS A 82 3.46 1.77 -14.36
N TYR A 83 2.61 2.78 -14.11
CA TYR A 83 1.14 2.64 -14.17
C TYR A 83 0.43 3.66 -15.08
N GLY A 84 1.15 4.56 -15.73
CA GLY A 84 0.53 5.48 -16.69
C GLY A 84 1.49 6.46 -17.34
N GLU A 85 0.94 7.52 -17.90
CA GLU A 85 1.69 8.58 -18.56
C GLU A 85 1.90 9.76 -17.62
N LYS A 86 3.16 10.23 -17.54
CA LYS A 86 3.54 11.41 -16.76
C LYS A 86 2.83 12.65 -17.30
N GLU A 87 2.25 13.46 -16.42
CA GLU A 87 1.52 14.65 -16.80
C GLU A 87 2.44 15.68 -17.47
N ALA A 88 2.01 16.22 -18.61
CA ALA A 88 2.79 17.20 -19.38
C ALA A 88 3.07 18.48 -18.57
N TRP A 89 2.12 18.90 -17.73
CA TRP A 89 2.31 20.06 -16.84
C TRP A 89 3.40 19.81 -15.79
N TYR A 90 3.54 18.57 -15.32
CA TYR A 90 4.56 18.25 -14.31
C TYR A 90 5.96 18.27 -14.92
N LYS A 91 6.14 17.70 -16.12
CA LYS A 91 7.43 17.74 -16.82
C LYS A 91 7.91 19.15 -17.17
N LYS A 92 6.99 20.12 -17.29
CA LYS A 92 7.37 21.54 -17.44
C LYS A 92 7.91 22.13 -16.14
N LEU A 93 7.46 21.64 -14.99
CA LEU A 93 7.86 22.09 -13.66
C LEU A 93 9.12 21.36 -13.16
N GLU A 94 9.17 20.03 -13.33
CA GLU A 94 10.30 19.16 -12.99
C GLU A 94 10.71 18.39 -14.24
N PRO A 95 11.65 18.91 -15.05
CA PRO A 95 12.06 18.31 -16.33
C PRO A 95 12.61 16.89 -16.22
N SER A 96 13.16 16.50 -15.06
CA SER A 96 13.58 15.11 -14.85
C SER A 96 12.40 14.13 -14.76
N GLY A 97 11.20 14.64 -14.47
CA GLY A 97 10.00 13.84 -14.22
C GLY A 97 10.06 13.00 -12.93
N MET A 98 11.11 13.20 -12.11
CA MET A 98 11.35 12.47 -10.87
C MET A 98 10.41 12.93 -9.77
N LEU A 99 10.15 12.04 -8.82
CA LEU A 99 9.38 12.28 -7.62
C LEU A 99 10.18 11.76 -6.42
N PRO A 100 9.99 12.32 -5.22
CA PRO A 100 9.21 13.52 -4.92
C PRO A 100 9.87 14.81 -5.42
N ALA A 101 9.08 15.89 -5.55
CA ALA A 101 9.61 17.25 -5.73
C ALA A 101 8.96 18.22 -4.74
N LEU A 102 9.78 18.96 -4.00
CA LEU A 102 9.42 19.98 -3.02
C LEU A 102 10.68 20.66 -2.46
N SER A 103 10.51 21.74 -1.69
CA SER A 103 11.57 22.34 -0.86
C SER A 103 11.28 22.18 0.62
N LEU A 104 12.27 21.69 1.39
CA LEU A 104 12.15 21.42 2.83
C LEU A 104 13.14 22.20 3.70
N ALA A 105 14.05 22.99 3.11
CA ALA A 105 15.24 23.51 3.80
C ALA A 105 14.96 24.31 5.09
N LYS A 106 13.80 24.95 5.20
CA LYS A 106 13.43 25.79 6.35
C LYS A 106 12.85 25.05 7.55
N TYR A 107 12.52 23.76 7.42
CA TYR A 107 11.77 23.05 8.46
C TYR A 107 12.65 22.34 9.50
N GLY A 108 13.98 22.41 9.39
CA GLY A 108 14.90 21.76 10.32
C GLY A 108 14.79 20.22 10.34
N PRO A 109 15.55 19.55 11.21
CA PRO A 109 15.56 18.08 11.29
C PRO A 109 14.31 17.48 11.95
N LEU A 110 14.07 16.19 11.73
CA LEU A 110 13.21 15.36 12.59
C LEU A 110 14.11 14.67 13.61
N GLU A 111 14.19 15.25 14.80
CA GLU A 111 15.14 14.94 15.89
C GLU A 111 16.62 15.17 15.51
N PHE A 112 17.12 14.47 14.49
CA PHE A 112 18.51 14.54 14.02
C PHE A 112 18.61 14.99 12.56
N GLY A 113 19.72 15.64 12.22
CA GLY A 113 20.00 16.08 10.85
C GLY A 113 20.44 14.94 9.93
N MET A 114 20.16 15.06 8.62
CA MET A 114 20.65 14.10 7.63
C MET A 114 22.20 14.02 7.57
N THR A 115 22.89 15.06 8.02
CA THR A 115 24.35 15.17 8.09
C THR A 115 24.90 14.94 9.50
N ASP A 116 24.06 14.54 10.44
CA ASP A 116 24.49 14.20 11.80
C ASP A 116 25.45 13.00 11.78
N SER A 117 26.51 13.04 12.58
CA SER A 117 27.52 11.99 12.66
C SER A 117 26.95 10.63 13.09
N THR A 118 25.84 10.61 13.83
CA THR A 118 25.14 9.40 14.25
C THR A 118 24.22 8.85 13.16
N VAL A 119 23.67 9.73 12.30
CA VAL A 119 22.73 9.37 11.23
C VAL A 119 23.45 8.93 9.94
N ILE A 120 24.62 9.51 9.63
CA ILE A 120 25.37 9.17 8.40
C ILE A 120 25.68 7.67 8.29
N PRO A 121 26.19 6.97 9.33
CA PRO A 121 26.42 5.53 9.28
C PRO A 121 25.14 4.72 9.01
N LEU A 122 24.03 5.09 9.64
CA LEU A 122 22.72 4.45 9.48
C LEU A 122 22.19 4.61 8.06
N ARG A 123 22.29 5.81 7.48
CA ARG A 123 21.93 6.05 6.07
C ARG A 123 22.76 5.22 5.10
N LYS A 124 24.07 5.09 5.36
CA LYS A 124 24.96 4.24 4.56
C LYS A 124 24.59 2.76 4.71
N LEU A 125 24.17 2.34 5.90
CA LEU A 125 23.69 0.98 6.15
C LEU A 125 22.37 0.69 5.40
N GLU A 126 21.39 1.60 5.44
CA GLU A 126 20.16 1.49 4.63
C GLU A 126 20.48 1.31 3.14
N ARG A 127 21.43 2.11 2.62
CA ARG A 127 21.79 2.06 1.20
C ARG A 127 22.42 0.73 0.83
N ARG A 128 23.26 0.17 1.71
CA ARG A 128 23.87 -1.15 1.53
C ARG A 128 22.81 -2.26 1.59
N LEU A 129 21.89 -2.19 2.55
CA LEU A 129 20.78 -3.14 2.66
C LEU A 129 19.94 -3.15 1.39
N PHE A 130 19.49 -1.97 0.96
CA PHE A 130 18.71 -1.83 -0.27
C PHE A 130 19.46 -2.36 -1.50
N SER A 131 20.74 -2.03 -1.64
CA SER A 131 21.57 -2.48 -2.76
C SER A 131 21.71 -4.00 -2.79
N ALA A 132 21.98 -4.62 -1.65
CA ALA A 132 22.12 -6.07 -1.55
C ALA A 132 20.80 -6.79 -1.83
N TRP A 133 19.68 -6.28 -1.31
CA TRP A 133 18.35 -6.82 -1.60
C TRP A 133 18.02 -6.72 -3.10
N CYS A 134 18.28 -5.56 -3.72
CA CYS A 134 18.05 -5.40 -5.16
C CYS A 134 18.91 -6.34 -5.98
N GLN A 135 20.20 -6.47 -5.67
CA GLN A 135 21.11 -7.40 -6.35
C GLN A 135 20.60 -8.85 -6.29
N TRP A 136 20.05 -9.25 -5.15
CA TRP A 136 19.50 -10.58 -4.97
C TRP A 136 18.15 -10.78 -5.68
N LEU A 137 17.21 -9.84 -5.53
CA LEU A 137 15.82 -9.99 -5.98
C LEU A 137 15.58 -9.54 -7.43
N CYS A 138 16.19 -8.43 -7.84
CA CYS A 138 15.81 -7.68 -9.05
C CYS A 138 16.76 -7.90 -10.23
N TYR A 139 17.79 -8.73 -10.07
CA TYR A 139 18.71 -9.09 -11.15
C TYR A 139 18.81 -10.61 -11.27
N PRO A 140 18.76 -11.18 -12.49
CA PRO A 140 18.89 -12.62 -12.65
C PRO A 140 20.27 -13.09 -12.13
N SER A 141 20.26 -14.24 -11.46
CA SER A 141 21.47 -14.93 -11.03
C SER A 141 22.03 -15.75 -12.19
N SER A 142 23.35 -15.76 -12.37
CA SER A 142 23.98 -16.56 -13.43
C SER A 142 24.11 -18.05 -13.07
N SER A 143 24.02 -18.37 -11.78
CA SER A 143 24.07 -19.73 -11.24
C SER A 143 23.48 -19.78 -9.82
N LYS A 144 23.21 -21.00 -9.33
CA LYS A 144 22.82 -21.26 -7.94
C LYS A 144 23.82 -20.70 -6.93
N ALA A 145 25.12 -20.86 -7.19
CA ALA A 145 26.17 -20.35 -6.31
C ALA A 145 26.21 -18.81 -6.25
N ASP A 146 25.93 -18.14 -7.38
CA ASP A 146 25.81 -16.68 -7.40
C ASP A 146 24.60 -16.22 -6.58
N GLU A 147 23.46 -16.91 -6.71
CA GLU A 147 22.27 -16.63 -5.92
C GLU A 147 22.52 -16.81 -4.42
N ASP A 148 23.11 -17.93 -4.01
CA ASP A 148 23.42 -18.23 -2.61
C ASP A 148 24.35 -17.17 -2.00
N ARG A 149 25.35 -16.71 -2.77
CA ARG A 149 26.25 -15.63 -2.37
C ARG A 149 25.53 -14.30 -2.19
N ARG A 150 24.62 -13.94 -3.10
CA ARG A 150 23.82 -12.70 -3.01
C ARG A 150 22.85 -12.76 -1.83
N ALA A 151 22.19 -13.90 -1.61
CA ALA A 151 21.33 -14.14 -0.46
C ALA A 151 22.14 -14.00 0.85
N ALA A 152 23.30 -14.66 0.95
CA ALA A 152 24.17 -14.56 2.13
C ALA A 152 24.66 -13.12 2.38
N THR A 153 24.95 -12.36 1.32
CA THR A 153 25.32 -10.95 1.42
C THR A 153 24.18 -10.10 1.97
N PHE A 154 22.96 -10.29 1.45
CA PHE A 154 21.77 -9.62 1.98
C PHE A 154 21.55 -9.95 3.45
N THR A 155 21.57 -11.24 3.82
CA THR A 155 21.40 -11.70 5.21
C THR A 155 22.45 -11.09 6.14
N SER A 156 23.73 -11.05 5.74
CA SER A 156 24.79 -10.45 6.54
C SER A 156 24.60 -8.95 6.78
N ILE A 157 24.05 -8.22 5.81
CA ILE A 157 23.75 -6.78 5.98
C ILE A 157 22.47 -6.59 6.81
N ALA A 158 21.46 -7.45 6.65
CA ALA A 158 20.26 -7.43 7.49
C ALA A 158 20.62 -7.65 8.98
N GLN A 159 21.56 -8.55 9.28
CA GLN A 159 22.09 -8.74 10.64
C GLN A 159 22.81 -7.49 11.17
N GLN A 160 23.50 -6.72 10.31
CA GLN A 160 24.06 -5.43 10.73
C GLN A 160 22.99 -4.40 11.06
N VAL A 161 21.84 -4.43 10.38
CA VAL A 161 20.68 -3.56 10.69
C VAL A 161 20.08 -3.94 12.03
N GLU A 162 19.87 -5.23 12.29
CA GLU A 162 19.43 -5.73 13.60
C GLU A 162 20.42 -5.35 14.71
N GLY A 163 21.72 -5.53 14.47
CA GLY A 163 22.76 -5.08 15.39
C GLY A 163 22.70 -3.58 15.65
N ALA A 164 22.47 -2.75 14.62
CA ALA A 164 22.34 -1.30 14.77
C ALA A 164 21.08 -0.91 15.57
N LEU A 165 19.95 -1.61 15.38
CA LEU A 165 18.74 -1.43 16.19
C LEU A 165 18.98 -1.77 17.67
N SER A 166 19.79 -2.80 17.96
CA SER A 166 20.08 -3.23 19.34
C SER A 166 21.02 -2.32 20.14
N VAL A 167 21.69 -1.34 19.50
CA VAL A 167 22.65 -0.47 20.17
C VAL A 167 21.97 0.49 21.15
N THR A 168 20.82 1.04 20.76
CA THR A 168 20.12 2.05 21.55
C THR A 168 18.97 1.37 22.31
N PRO A 169 18.82 1.59 23.62
CA PRO A 169 17.65 1.11 24.34
C PRO A 169 16.36 1.69 23.76
N GLY A 170 15.37 0.83 23.53
CA GLY A 170 14.12 1.19 22.89
C GLY A 170 14.00 0.58 21.48
N PRO A 171 12.89 0.86 20.77
CA PRO A 171 12.61 0.17 19.53
C PRO A 171 13.21 0.84 18.28
N TYR A 172 13.75 2.06 18.39
CA TYR A 172 14.21 2.86 17.25
C TYR A 172 15.73 2.84 17.12
N PHE A 173 16.27 3.22 15.95
CA PHE A 173 17.72 3.26 15.73
C PHE A 173 18.46 4.25 16.65
N LEU A 174 17.78 5.32 17.06
CA LEU A 174 18.25 6.37 17.95
C LEU A 174 17.26 6.52 19.13
N PRO A 175 17.58 7.30 20.20
CA PRO A 175 16.77 7.29 21.42
C PRO A 175 15.29 7.68 21.24
N THR A 176 14.98 8.39 20.16
CA THR A 176 13.63 8.77 19.75
C THR A 176 13.42 8.46 18.27
N PHE A 177 12.16 8.30 17.86
CA PHE A 177 11.80 8.17 16.45
C PHE A 177 12.32 9.38 15.67
N SER A 178 13.12 9.13 14.65
CA SER A 178 13.90 10.19 14.01
C SER A 178 13.97 10.03 12.50
N ILE A 179 14.71 10.93 11.84
CA ILE A 179 15.04 10.80 10.44
C ILE A 179 15.74 9.46 10.11
N ALA A 180 16.44 8.85 11.07
CA ALA A 180 17.07 7.54 10.88
C ALA A 180 16.00 6.47 10.60
N ASP A 181 14.94 6.40 11.38
CA ASP A 181 13.84 5.46 11.15
C ASP A 181 13.15 5.74 9.81
N VAL A 182 12.85 7.02 9.53
CA VAL A 182 12.21 7.45 8.27
C VAL A 182 12.98 6.99 7.04
N VAL A 183 14.31 6.97 7.06
CA VAL A 183 15.07 6.51 5.90
C VAL A 183 14.98 5.00 5.69
N PHE A 184 14.79 4.19 6.74
CA PHE A 184 14.66 2.74 6.63
C PHE A 184 13.24 2.29 6.24
N ILE A 185 12.20 2.95 6.77
CA ILE A 185 10.79 2.49 6.69
C ILE A 185 10.40 1.96 5.30
N PRO A 186 10.51 2.73 4.20
CA PRO A 186 9.94 2.31 2.93
C PRO A 186 10.54 1.01 2.39
N TYR A 187 11.86 0.83 2.54
CA TYR A 187 12.54 -0.33 1.97
C TYR A 187 12.40 -1.56 2.85
N VAL A 188 12.49 -1.38 4.17
CA VAL A 188 12.33 -2.50 5.09
C VAL A 188 10.88 -2.99 5.08
N GLU A 189 9.89 -2.10 4.92
CA GLU A 189 8.46 -2.48 4.73
C GLU A 189 8.29 -3.44 3.55
N ARG A 190 9.03 -3.21 2.45
CA ARG A 190 8.99 -4.02 1.22
C ARG A 190 9.76 -5.34 1.30
N MET A 191 10.78 -5.42 2.16
CA MET A 191 11.56 -6.64 2.40
C MET A 191 10.90 -7.58 3.42
N ARG A 192 10.08 -6.97 4.29
CA ARG A 192 9.60 -7.40 5.60
C ARG A 192 10.17 -8.68 6.19
N ALA A 193 11.26 -8.48 6.92
CA ALA A 193 11.71 -9.36 8.00
C ALA A 193 10.93 -9.02 9.30
N SER A 194 10.64 -10.03 10.12
CA SER A 194 9.96 -9.86 11.41
C SER A 194 10.93 -9.25 12.44
N PHE A 195 10.93 -7.93 12.56
CA PHE A 195 11.68 -7.18 13.58
C PHE A 195 10.73 -6.50 14.59
N GLU A 196 11.10 -6.45 15.88
CA GLU A 196 10.37 -5.70 16.93
C GLU A 196 10.17 -4.21 16.57
N TRP A 197 11.05 -3.66 15.75
CA TRP A 197 10.93 -2.30 15.20
C TRP A 197 9.59 -2.06 14.48
N PHE A 198 9.04 -3.05 13.77
CA PHE A 198 7.73 -2.90 13.13
C PHE A 198 6.58 -2.77 14.12
N ASP A 199 6.64 -3.45 15.26
CA ASP A 199 5.60 -3.35 16.29
C ASP A 199 5.55 -1.93 16.85
N ALA A 200 6.73 -1.30 17.02
CA ALA A 200 6.81 0.10 17.40
C ALA A 200 6.29 1.04 16.29
N LEU A 201 6.58 0.78 15.02
CA LEU A 201 6.04 1.57 13.92
C LEU A 201 4.51 1.51 13.87
N TRP A 202 3.90 0.34 14.10
CA TRP A 202 2.45 0.18 14.15
C TRP A 202 1.79 1.00 15.27
N THR A 203 2.52 1.36 16.33
CA THR A 203 2.01 2.27 17.36
C THR A 203 1.87 3.72 16.86
N ARG A 204 2.55 4.09 15.77
CA ARG A 204 2.51 5.45 15.21
C ARG A 204 1.32 5.64 14.27
N GLU A 205 0.47 6.62 14.58
CA GLU A 205 -0.69 6.99 13.75
C GLU A 205 -0.28 7.31 12.30
N VAL A 206 0.84 8.02 12.11
CA VAL A 206 1.31 8.38 10.77
C VAL A 206 1.62 7.14 9.96
N TYR A 207 2.37 6.18 10.52
CA TYR A 207 2.71 4.95 9.79
C TYR A 207 1.48 4.13 9.44
N ARG A 208 0.51 3.97 10.37
CA ARG A 208 -0.76 3.26 10.09
C ARG A 208 -1.50 3.81 8.88
N GLY A 209 -1.52 5.13 8.71
CA GLY A 209 -2.19 5.80 7.59
C GLY A 209 -1.45 5.72 6.25
N LEU A 210 -0.20 5.26 6.25
CA LEU A 210 0.69 5.26 5.07
C LEU A 210 1.16 3.85 4.67
N ALA A 211 1.07 2.86 5.57
CA ALA A 211 1.56 1.51 5.34
C ALA A 211 0.85 0.82 4.16
N SER A 212 1.55 -0.12 3.53
CA SER A 212 1.02 -0.94 2.43
C SER A 212 0.98 -2.44 2.75
N ASP A 213 0.29 -3.21 1.91
CA ASP A 213 0.16 -4.67 2.04
C ASP A 213 1.15 -5.43 1.13
N PHE A 214 1.37 -6.70 1.45
CA PHE A 214 2.28 -7.53 0.66
C PHE A 214 1.79 -7.74 -0.77
N PHE A 215 0.48 -7.82 -1.00
CA PHE A 215 -0.06 -7.97 -2.35
C PHE A 215 0.35 -6.77 -3.22
N THR A 216 0.17 -5.54 -2.73
CA THR A 216 0.49 -4.34 -3.51
C THR A 216 1.99 -4.29 -3.79
N HIS A 217 2.85 -4.47 -2.78
CA HIS A 217 4.31 -4.45 -2.96
C HIS A 217 4.80 -5.51 -3.96
N VAL A 218 4.34 -6.76 -3.85
CA VAL A 218 4.77 -7.84 -4.75
C VAL A 218 4.38 -7.56 -6.21
N HIS A 219 3.29 -6.83 -6.45
CA HIS A 219 2.81 -6.51 -7.80
C HIS A 219 3.16 -5.10 -8.28
N ASP A 220 3.71 -4.23 -7.44
CA ASP A 220 4.18 -2.90 -7.81
C ASP A 220 5.70 -2.81 -7.96
N LEU A 221 6.46 -3.66 -7.26
CA LEU A 221 7.92 -3.65 -7.27
C LEU A 221 8.52 -4.07 -8.62
N PRO A 222 8.11 -5.19 -9.25
CA PRO A 222 8.70 -5.62 -10.52
C PRO A 222 8.69 -4.53 -11.61
N PRO A 223 7.58 -3.83 -11.89
CA PRO A 223 7.58 -2.80 -12.92
C PRO A 223 8.34 -1.52 -12.54
N GLN A 224 8.65 -1.31 -11.25
CA GLN A 224 9.49 -0.20 -10.79
C GLN A 224 10.99 -0.53 -10.85
N MET A 225 11.34 -1.80 -10.62
CA MET A 225 12.73 -2.26 -10.50
C MET A 225 13.29 -2.91 -11.77
N GLY A 226 12.47 -3.06 -12.82
CA GLY A 226 12.85 -3.75 -14.06
C GLY A 226 12.69 -5.27 -14.01
N GLY A 227 12.12 -5.80 -12.92
CA GLY A 227 11.85 -7.21 -12.68
C GLY A 227 12.13 -7.62 -11.24
N CYS A 228 11.49 -8.71 -10.80
CA CYS A 228 11.85 -9.45 -9.58
C CYS A 228 11.78 -10.95 -9.92
N TYR A 229 12.75 -11.73 -9.44
CA TYR A 229 12.94 -13.11 -9.87
C TYR A 229 12.68 -14.09 -8.72
N VAL A 230 12.04 -15.22 -9.06
CA VAL A 230 11.83 -16.32 -8.11
C VAL A 230 13.18 -16.98 -7.83
N SER A 231 13.43 -17.29 -6.56
CA SER A 231 14.64 -17.97 -6.11
C SER A 231 14.79 -19.36 -6.75
N ALA A 232 16.01 -19.78 -7.05
CA ALA A 232 16.29 -21.16 -7.46
C ALA A 232 16.27 -22.16 -6.28
N ASN A 233 16.20 -21.67 -5.03
CA ASN A 233 16.32 -22.47 -3.80
C ASN A 233 14.98 -23.06 -3.32
N GLY A 234 13.89 -22.75 -4.01
CA GLY A 234 12.54 -23.21 -3.73
C GLY A 234 11.56 -22.48 -4.62
N ASP A 235 10.40 -23.07 -4.90
CA ASP A 235 9.43 -22.41 -5.77
C ASP A 235 8.70 -21.24 -5.08
N GLY A 236 8.75 -21.11 -3.75
CA GLY A 236 7.99 -20.11 -3.00
C GLY A 236 6.49 -20.19 -3.27
N SER A 237 5.97 -21.38 -3.62
CA SER A 237 4.57 -21.59 -4.00
C SER A 237 3.62 -21.27 -2.86
N LYS A 238 3.98 -21.63 -1.63
CA LYS A 238 3.19 -21.35 -0.42
C LYS A 238 3.06 -19.86 -0.16
N GLU A 239 4.16 -19.12 -0.21
CA GLU A 239 4.20 -17.67 0.00
C GLU A 239 3.46 -16.94 -1.13
N ARG A 240 3.66 -17.38 -2.38
CA ARG A 240 2.91 -16.85 -3.53
C ARG A 240 1.43 -17.13 -3.44
N GLN A 241 1.03 -18.31 -2.96
CA GLN A 241 -0.38 -18.62 -2.72
C GLN A 241 -0.95 -17.71 -1.63
N LEU A 242 -0.24 -17.59 -0.51
CA LEU A 242 -0.65 -16.75 0.62
C LEU A 242 -0.82 -15.29 0.21
N VAL A 243 0.14 -14.72 -0.52
CA VAL A 243 0.09 -13.32 -0.98
C VAL A 243 -0.95 -13.13 -2.07
N ASN A 244 -1.07 -14.04 -3.06
CA ASN A 244 -1.94 -13.82 -4.22
C ASN A 244 -3.39 -14.30 -4.04
N ARG A 245 -3.63 -15.23 -3.11
CA ARG A 245 -4.91 -15.93 -2.95
C ARG A 245 -5.36 -16.03 -1.49
N GLY A 246 -4.57 -15.55 -0.53
CA GLY A 246 -4.90 -15.61 0.88
C GLY A 246 -4.67 -17.00 1.49
N PRO A 247 -5.11 -17.21 2.74
CA PRO A 247 -5.88 -16.25 3.56
C PRO A 247 -5.00 -15.08 4.06
N TRP A 248 -5.38 -13.83 3.76
CA TRP A 248 -4.52 -12.65 4.03
C TRP A 248 -4.45 -12.24 5.50
N ASN A 249 -5.38 -12.72 6.33
CA ASN A 249 -5.37 -12.52 7.77
C ASN A 249 -4.24 -13.30 8.47
N ALA A 250 -3.67 -14.32 7.83
CA ALA A 250 -2.53 -15.08 8.35
C ALA A 250 -1.19 -14.33 8.16
N VAL A 251 -1.21 -13.17 7.50
CA VAL A 251 -0.03 -12.35 7.27
C VAL A 251 -0.01 -11.20 8.28
N PRO A 252 1.05 -11.01 9.08
CA PRO A 252 1.06 -10.07 10.19
C PRO A 252 1.24 -8.62 9.71
N GLN A 253 0.34 -8.07 8.90
CA GLN A 253 0.52 -6.81 8.12
C GLN A 253 -0.37 -5.65 8.53
N PHE A 254 -0.91 -5.67 9.73
CA PHE A 254 -1.84 -4.67 10.21
C PHE A 254 -1.53 -4.34 11.67
N SER A 255 -1.96 -3.15 12.08
CA SER A 255 -1.76 -2.69 13.45
C SER A 255 -2.72 -3.43 14.40
N PRO A 256 -2.26 -3.84 15.59
CA PRO A 256 -3.15 -4.39 16.61
C PRO A 256 -4.08 -3.34 17.24
N GLN A 257 -3.86 -2.05 16.98
CA GLN A 257 -4.68 -0.95 17.52
C GLN A 257 -5.98 -0.71 16.75
N GLU A 258 -6.13 -1.25 15.55
CA GLU A 258 -7.32 -1.08 14.71
C GLU A 258 -8.21 -2.32 14.77
N THR A 259 -9.51 -2.12 14.60
CA THR A 259 -10.51 -3.19 14.74
C THR A 259 -11.05 -3.66 13.38
N LEU A 260 -11.50 -4.93 13.35
CA LEU A 260 -12.15 -5.50 12.17
C LEU A 260 -13.39 -4.71 11.73
N ASP A 261 -14.13 -4.12 12.67
CA ASP A 261 -15.32 -3.31 12.37
C ASP A 261 -14.95 -2.02 11.63
N GLU A 262 -13.91 -1.31 12.09
CA GLU A 262 -13.40 -0.11 11.43
C GLU A 262 -12.93 -0.40 10.00
N TRP A 263 -12.21 -1.51 9.80
CA TRP A 263 -11.76 -1.94 8.48
C TRP A 263 -12.92 -2.27 7.53
N LYS A 264 -13.95 -2.97 8.02
CA LYS A 264 -15.16 -3.27 7.23
C LYS A 264 -15.91 -2.00 6.83
N LYS A 265 -16.06 -1.05 7.77
CA LYS A 265 -16.71 0.25 7.53
C LYS A 265 -15.96 1.07 6.48
N GLU A 266 -14.62 1.15 6.57
CA GLU A 266 -13.82 1.81 5.55
C GLU A 266 -13.96 1.13 4.19
N ALA A 267 -13.81 -0.20 4.13
CA ALA A 267 -13.92 -0.95 2.87
C ALA A 267 -15.28 -0.72 2.20
N LEU A 268 -16.38 -0.80 2.96
CA LEU A 268 -17.74 -0.52 2.49
C LEU A 268 -17.83 0.90 1.93
N ARG A 269 -17.48 1.92 2.73
CA ARG A 269 -17.56 3.33 2.34
C ARG A 269 -16.80 3.59 1.04
N ARG A 270 -15.58 3.06 0.93
CA ARG A 270 -14.72 3.25 -0.24
C ARG A 270 -15.28 2.56 -1.48
N CYS A 271 -15.79 1.34 -1.33
CA CYS A 271 -16.42 0.60 -2.42
C CYS A 271 -17.72 1.27 -2.90
N VAL A 272 -18.60 1.69 -1.98
CA VAL A 272 -19.87 2.38 -2.31
C VAL A 272 -19.61 3.73 -2.96
N ARG A 273 -18.60 4.48 -2.50
CA ARG A 273 -18.21 5.76 -3.13
C ARG A 273 -17.86 5.58 -4.61
N HIS A 274 -17.13 4.51 -4.93
CA HIS A 274 -16.57 4.28 -6.26
C HIS A 274 -17.32 3.23 -7.08
N LYS A 275 -18.50 2.79 -6.64
CA LYS A 275 -19.23 1.65 -7.19
C LYS A 275 -19.37 1.67 -8.71
N ASP A 276 -19.71 2.83 -9.28
CA ASP A 276 -20.01 2.94 -10.72
C ASP A 276 -18.72 2.82 -11.53
N ALA A 277 -17.63 3.45 -11.05
CA ALA A 277 -16.31 3.30 -11.64
C ALA A 277 -15.80 1.86 -11.52
N ILE A 278 -15.96 1.22 -10.36
CA ILE A 278 -15.56 -0.17 -10.11
C ILE A 278 -16.29 -1.12 -11.08
N VAL A 279 -17.60 -1.00 -11.22
CA VAL A 279 -18.41 -1.82 -12.14
C VAL A 279 -18.00 -1.58 -13.59
N ALA A 280 -17.85 -0.31 -13.99
CA ALA A 280 -17.51 0.07 -15.35
C ALA A 280 -16.15 -0.52 -15.80
N VAL A 281 -15.11 -0.43 -14.95
CA VAL A 281 -13.76 -0.88 -15.30
C VAL A 281 -13.51 -2.37 -15.08
N ASN A 282 -14.45 -3.11 -14.46
CA ASN A 282 -14.25 -4.53 -14.20
C ASN A 282 -14.07 -5.33 -15.51
N ALA A 283 -13.36 -6.45 -15.48
CA ALA A 283 -13.18 -7.31 -16.66
C ALA A 283 -14.42 -8.17 -16.98
N ASP A 284 -15.38 -8.30 -16.07
CA ASP A 284 -16.63 -9.03 -16.31
C ASP A 284 -17.43 -8.35 -17.44
N THR A 285 -17.80 -9.14 -18.45
CA THR A 285 -18.59 -8.71 -19.62
C THR A 285 -20.06 -8.49 -19.27
N ASP A 286 -20.57 -9.16 -18.23
CA ASP A 286 -21.91 -8.93 -17.69
C ASP A 286 -21.81 -8.00 -16.47
N LYS A 287 -22.02 -6.71 -16.71
CA LYS A 287 -21.96 -5.67 -15.68
C LYS A 287 -23.06 -5.82 -14.64
N ALA A 288 -24.23 -6.32 -15.01
CA ALA A 288 -25.34 -6.51 -14.08
C ALA A 288 -25.06 -7.68 -13.13
N ARG A 289 -24.49 -8.77 -13.65
CA ARG A 289 -23.99 -9.89 -12.83
C ARG A 289 -22.93 -9.43 -11.85
N PHE A 290 -21.91 -8.71 -12.33
CA PHE A 290 -20.84 -8.23 -11.46
C PHE A 290 -21.36 -7.23 -10.41
N ASP A 291 -22.26 -6.32 -10.76
CA ASP A 291 -22.91 -5.41 -9.82
C ASP A 291 -23.64 -6.18 -8.69
N ALA A 292 -24.44 -7.18 -9.05
CA ALA A 292 -25.15 -8.00 -8.07
C ALA A 292 -24.19 -8.82 -7.19
N ALA A 293 -23.12 -9.38 -7.75
CA ALA A 293 -22.08 -10.08 -7.00
C ALA A 293 -21.30 -9.14 -6.08
N PHE A 294 -21.04 -7.90 -6.52
CA PHE A 294 -20.36 -6.92 -5.71
C PHE A 294 -21.22 -6.47 -4.52
N ARG A 295 -22.52 -6.25 -4.73
CA ARG A 295 -23.46 -5.98 -3.63
C ARG A 295 -23.61 -7.16 -2.68
N PHE A 296 -23.53 -8.40 -3.16
CA PHE A 296 -23.46 -9.59 -2.32
C PHE A 296 -22.24 -9.54 -1.37
N VAL A 297 -21.05 -9.24 -1.90
CA VAL A 297 -19.82 -9.11 -1.10
C VAL A 297 -19.95 -8.00 -0.06
N LEU A 298 -20.41 -6.82 -0.45
CA LEU A 298 -20.56 -5.68 0.46
C LEU A 298 -21.63 -5.93 1.52
N GLY A 299 -22.72 -6.63 1.19
CA GLY A 299 -23.72 -7.09 2.15
C GLY A 299 -23.12 -8.04 3.19
N GLY A 300 -22.26 -8.97 2.74
CA GLY A 300 -21.54 -9.88 3.63
C GLY A 300 -20.62 -9.18 4.62
N LEU A 301 -19.99 -8.06 4.23
CA LEU A 301 -19.15 -7.25 5.14
C LEU A 301 -19.94 -6.70 6.33
N VAL A 302 -21.20 -6.29 6.09
CA VAL A 302 -22.09 -5.72 7.11
C VAL A 302 -23.01 -6.75 7.78
N GLY A 303 -22.70 -8.03 7.66
CA GLY A 303 -23.45 -9.11 8.32
C GLY A 303 -24.75 -9.51 7.61
N HIS A 304 -25.04 -8.97 6.43
CA HIS A 304 -26.14 -9.41 5.58
C HIS A 304 -25.70 -10.62 4.74
N GLN A 305 -25.64 -11.79 5.37
CA GLN A 305 -25.21 -13.04 4.74
C GLN A 305 -26.39 -13.95 4.36
N GLY A 306 -26.24 -14.67 3.24
CA GLY A 306 -27.16 -15.72 2.80
C GLY A 306 -27.03 -16.06 1.32
N GLY A 307 -27.02 -17.34 0.98
CA GLY A 307 -26.96 -17.82 -0.40
C GLY A 307 -25.56 -17.81 -1.02
N ALA A 308 -25.51 -17.77 -2.35
CA ALA A 308 -24.29 -17.71 -3.15
C ALA A 308 -24.32 -16.44 -4.02
N PRO A 309 -23.17 -15.92 -4.47
CA PRO A 309 -23.19 -14.84 -5.45
C PRO A 309 -23.82 -15.31 -6.78
N PRO A 310 -24.22 -14.40 -7.67
CA PRO A 310 -24.65 -14.75 -9.02
C PRO A 310 -23.66 -15.69 -9.73
N ALA A 311 -24.18 -16.74 -10.37
CA ALA A 311 -23.36 -17.74 -11.06
C ALA A 311 -22.50 -17.10 -12.17
N GLY A 312 -21.22 -17.51 -12.24
CA GLY A 312 -20.24 -16.99 -13.19
C GLY A 312 -19.59 -15.65 -12.79
N SER A 313 -19.71 -15.24 -11.53
CA SER A 313 -19.14 -13.98 -11.01
C SER A 313 -17.71 -14.10 -10.48
N ALA A 314 -17.18 -15.32 -10.29
CA ALA A 314 -15.86 -15.56 -9.68
C ALA A 314 -14.72 -14.76 -10.33
N LEU A 315 -14.69 -14.72 -11.67
CA LEU A 315 -13.65 -14.00 -12.41
C LEU A 315 -13.74 -12.47 -12.21
N GLY A 316 -14.95 -11.91 -12.20
CA GLY A 316 -15.16 -10.47 -11.96
C GLY A 316 -14.77 -10.06 -10.54
N LEU A 317 -15.12 -10.90 -9.55
CA LEU A 317 -14.75 -10.70 -8.15
C LEU A 317 -13.23 -10.78 -7.94
N ARG A 318 -12.56 -11.81 -8.48
CA ARG A 318 -11.10 -11.95 -8.42
C ARG A 318 -10.36 -10.89 -9.24
N HIS A 319 -10.97 -10.38 -10.31
CA HIS A 319 -10.45 -9.20 -11.00
C HIS A 319 -10.42 -7.98 -10.07
N LEU A 320 -11.53 -7.62 -9.41
CA LEU A 320 -11.55 -6.52 -8.44
C LEU A 320 -10.55 -6.76 -7.30
N ARG A 321 -10.48 -7.99 -6.76
CA ARG A 321 -9.53 -8.39 -5.73
C ARG A 321 -8.10 -8.05 -6.13
N ASN A 322 -7.73 -8.26 -7.38
CA ASN A 322 -6.38 -7.98 -7.89
C ASN A 322 -6.13 -6.49 -8.23
N GLN A 323 -7.20 -5.69 -8.37
CA GLN A 323 -7.12 -4.26 -8.67
C GLN A 323 -7.06 -3.35 -7.44
N ILE A 324 -7.40 -3.87 -6.24
CA ILE A 324 -7.20 -3.15 -4.98
C ILE A 324 -5.71 -2.82 -4.81
N SER A 325 -5.42 -1.54 -4.60
CA SER A 325 -4.08 -1.01 -4.34
C SER A 325 -4.07 -0.26 -3.01
N ILE A 326 -3.18 -0.67 -2.11
CA ILE A 326 -3.02 -0.09 -0.78
C ILE A 326 -1.71 0.70 -0.77
N PRO A 327 -1.63 1.87 -0.10
CA PRO A 327 -2.69 2.57 0.64
C PRO A 327 -3.57 3.49 -0.24
N ARG A 328 -3.44 3.44 -1.57
CA ARG A 328 -4.18 4.32 -2.50
C ARG A 328 -5.69 4.29 -2.25
N ASP A 329 -6.25 3.08 -2.19
CA ASP A 329 -7.68 2.87 -2.17
C ASP A 329 -8.26 2.95 -0.76
N MET A 330 -7.56 2.41 0.23
CA MET A 330 -7.95 2.30 1.64
C MET A 330 -6.75 1.87 2.51
N SER A 331 -6.90 1.88 3.83
CA SER A 331 -5.91 1.35 4.78
C SER A 331 -5.60 -0.15 4.56
N VAL A 332 -4.47 -0.63 5.10
CA VAL A 332 -4.04 -2.03 4.96
C VAL A 332 -5.11 -3.00 5.45
N GLY A 333 -5.65 -2.77 6.65
CA GLY A 333 -6.67 -3.63 7.23
C GLY A 333 -7.96 -3.66 6.41
N ALA A 334 -8.47 -2.50 5.97
CA ALA A 334 -9.65 -2.41 5.11
C ALA A 334 -9.45 -3.15 3.78
N GLY A 335 -8.29 -2.98 3.16
CA GLY A 335 -7.97 -3.63 1.90
C GLY A 335 -7.83 -5.14 2.02
N VAL A 336 -7.20 -5.63 3.10
CA VAL A 336 -7.09 -7.07 3.41
C VAL A 336 -8.47 -7.70 3.62
N VAL A 337 -9.33 -7.07 4.41
CA VAL A 337 -10.71 -7.52 4.64
C VAL A 337 -11.48 -7.58 3.32
N MET A 338 -11.35 -6.54 2.48
CA MET A 338 -12.02 -6.52 1.18
C MET A 338 -11.51 -7.60 0.24
N ARG A 339 -10.18 -7.82 0.16
CA ARG A 339 -9.59 -8.91 -0.66
C ARG A 339 -10.11 -10.28 -0.21
N GLN A 340 -10.15 -10.52 1.10
CA GLN A 340 -10.66 -11.77 1.67
C GLN A 340 -12.13 -11.98 1.32
N ALA A 341 -12.98 -10.96 1.52
CA ALA A 341 -14.41 -11.06 1.21
C ALA A 341 -14.69 -11.30 -0.29
N LEU A 342 -13.89 -10.73 -1.18
CA LEU A 342 -13.99 -10.99 -2.62
C LEU A 342 -13.59 -12.42 -2.97
N GLU A 343 -12.53 -12.95 -2.36
CA GLU A 343 -12.09 -14.33 -2.61
C GLU A 343 -13.09 -15.34 -2.05
N ASP A 344 -13.58 -15.13 -0.82
CA ASP A 344 -14.55 -16.01 -0.18
C ASP A 344 -15.82 -16.11 -1.03
N ALA A 345 -16.34 -14.97 -1.52
CA ALA A 345 -17.49 -14.98 -2.42
C ALA A 345 -17.17 -15.64 -3.76
N ALA A 346 -16.03 -15.36 -4.38
CA ALA A 346 -15.64 -15.98 -5.65
C ALA A 346 -15.53 -17.51 -5.54
N ALA A 347 -15.01 -18.02 -4.41
CA ALA A 347 -14.87 -19.44 -4.14
C ALA A 347 -16.21 -20.18 -3.97
N LEU A 348 -17.29 -19.47 -3.59
CA LEU A 348 -18.65 -20.03 -3.58
C LEU A 348 -19.21 -20.28 -4.99
N ASP A 349 -18.66 -19.63 -6.02
CA ASP A 349 -19.08 -19.76 -7.42
C ASP A 349 -18.18 -20.73 -8.21
N SER A 350 -16.86 -20.51 -8.25
CA SER A 350 -15.92 -21.41 -8.92
C SER A 350 -14.46 -21.17 -8.53
N ASP A 351 -13.57 -22.10 -8.91
CA ASP A 351 -12.11 -21.97 -8.72
C ASP A 351 -11.38 -21.21 -9.85
N LEU A 352 -12.12 -20.71 -10.85
CA LEU A 352 -11.56 -20.02 -12.01
C LEU A 352 -10.73 -18.80 -11.63
N GLN A 353 -9.51 -18.70 -12.16
CA GLN A 353 -8.61 -17.59 -11.87
C GLN A 353 -8.57 -16.59 -13.03
N PRO A 354 -8.50 -15.27 -12.75
CA PRO A 354 -8.28 -14.28 -13.80
C PRO A 354 -6.87 -14.42 -14.41
N PRO A 355 -6.61 -13.79 -15.56
CA PRO A 355 -5.27 -13.71 -16.12
C PRO A 355 -4.24 -13.19 -15.12
N ALA A 356 -2.98 -13.63 -15.27
CA ALA A 356 -1.88 -13.16 -14.44
C ALA A 356 -1.71 -11.64 -14.57
N LEU A 357 -1.35 -10.98 -13.46
CA LEU A 357 -1.06 -9.55 -13.45
C LEU A 357 0.18 -9.24 -14.30
N PRO A 358 0.21 -8.09 -15.01
CA PRO A 358 1.37 -7.74 -15.81
C PRO A 358 2.58 -7.43 -14.92
N VAL A 359 3.76 -7.93 -15.30
CA VAL A 359 5.01 -7.77 -14.53
C VAL A 359 5.80 -6.52 -14.95
N LYS A 360 5.67 -6.10 -16.22
CA LYS A 360 6.43 -4.96 -16.78
C LYS A 360 5.79 -3.59 -16.52
N HIS A 361 4.51 -3.57 -16.14
CA HIS A 361 3.77 -2.35 -15.82
C HIS A 361 2.51 -2.71 -15.00
N ARG A 362 1.85 -1.71 -14.43
CA ARG A 362 0.50 -1.78 -13.84
C ARG A 362 -0.48 -0.81 -14.49
N ARG A 363 -0.41 -0.66 -15.82
CA ARG A 363 -1.37 0.15 -16.60
C ARG A 363 -2.79 -0.43 -16.62
N ASP A 364 -2.98 -1.64 -16.11
CA ASP A 364 -4.28 -2.22 -15.78
C ASP A 364 -4.97 -1.49 -14.61
N GLN A 365 -4.22 -0.78 -13.77
CA GLN A 365 -4.75 0.08 -12.72
C GLN A 365 -4.95 1.53 -13.22
N ASP A 366 -5.95 1.76 -14.07
CA ASP A 366 -6.29 3.14 -14.46
C ASP A 366 -7.07 3.85 -13.36
N ALA A 367 -6.46 4.85 -12.73
CA ALA A 367 -7.10 5.63 -11.67
C ALA A 367 -7.94 6.81 -12.16
N ARG A 368 -7.90 7.18 -13.46
CA ARG A 368 -8.64 8.34 -13.99
C ARG A 368 -10.15 8.29 -13.71
N PRO A 369 -10.83 7.13 -13.82
CA PRO A 369 -12.25 7.03 -13.48
C PRO A 369 -12.58 7.36 -12.02
N PHE A 370 -11.60 7.28 -11.12
CA PHE A 370 -11.76 7.42 -9.67
C PHE A 370 -11.38 8.82 -9.15
N GLN A 371 -10.83 9.69 -10.01
CA GLN A 371 -10.34 11.03 -9.61
C GLN A 371 -11.43 12.11 -9.60
N LYS A 372 -12.57 11.88 -10.24
CA LYS A 372 -13.62 12.90 -10.48
C LYS A 372 -14.72 12.95 -9.40
N LEU A 373 -14.51 12.31 -8.24
CA LEU A 373 -15.54 12.09 -7.22
C LEU A 373 -15.20 12.74 -5.87
#